data_AF-A0AA51DBN9-F1
#
_entry.id   AF-A0AA51DBN9-F1
#
_cell.length_a   1.000
_cell.length_b   1.000
_cell.length_c   1.000
_cell.angle_alpha   90.00
_cell.angle_beta   90.00
_cell.angle_gamma   90.00
#
_symmetry.space_group_name_H-M   'P 1'
#
loop_
_entity.id
_entity.type
_entity.pdbx_description
1 polymer ?
#
loop_
_entity_poly.entity_id
_entity_poly.type
_entity_poly.pdbx_seq_one_letter_code
_entity_poly.pdbx_strand_id
1 'polypeptide(L)'
;MKRIFSIFIIASLLVLILSGCTVLPASEETGVGPKEYAEMREAEKLKKENEGLKTTIEDLNTELEKIKKDYLKLSKNKDSLDSKLSDAEAKLDILENDGVPKFISEETDKNSIMAYLNNNKKVLDKSLRGIEIIDNSAYDKVLFYTTGYGESFNQIFIWETGKEKPELIDNASFSKKGNISAIDEKFLLIDTGNNEEYKILDIENNLVVNTFYSVQNVFLLPDTSTFIIQKPETNLFELYDFISLKEQEIDLDQKSRFTSFKRDDASGDLIFEGYYNDENEVSYLFKATVKIDTLKEKYDVLTLNQSLELKDDGTEEQEKSMVESKPEEEVNDGASTDENSETGKAEETEGNLQ
;
A
#
# COMPACT_ATOMS: atom_id res chain seq x y z
N MET A 1 45.64 108.19 12.99
CA MET A 1 45.02 106.85 12.82
C MET A 1 45.65 106.04 11.68
N LYS A 2 46.95 105.71 11.72
CA LYS A 2 47.56 104.73 10.79
C LYS A 2 48.55 103.75 11.44
N ARG A 3 48.88 103.93 12.73
CA ARG A 3 49.73 102.99 13.51
C ARG A 3 48.96 101.85 14.17
N ILE A 4 47.63 101.94 14.27
CA ILE A 4 46.76 100.85 14.77
C ILE A 4 46.62 99.74 13.70
N PHE A 5 46.77 100.10 12.42
CA PHE A 5 46.67 99.14 11.31
C PHE A 5 47.84 98.14 11.24
N SER A 6 49.03 98.49 11.76
CA SER A 6 50.17 97.56 11.79
C SER A 6 50.11 96.57 12.96
N ILE A 7 49.40 96.89 14.05
CA ILE A 7 49.23 95.98 15.20
C ILE A 7 48.21 94.88 14.87
N PHE A 8 47.16 95.21 14.10
CA PHE A 8 46.18 94.22 13.65
C PHE A 8 46.75 93.18 12.67
N ILE A 9 47.71 93.55 11.82
CA ILE A 9 48.31 92.62 10.86
C ILE A 9 49.25 91.62 11.56
N ILE A 10 49.94 92.02 12.63
CA ILE A 10 50.80 91.13 13.42
C ILE A 10 49.97 90.21 14.33
N ALA A 11 48.83 90.70 14.87
CA ALA A 11 47.90 89.87 15.64
C ALA A 11 47.16 88.84 14.77
N SER A 12 46.88 89.16 13.51
CA SER A 12 46.23 88.22 12.58
C SER A 12 47.16 87.12 12.05
N LEU A 13 48.48 87.31 12.12
CA LEU A 13 49.47 86.29 11.72
C LEU A 13 49.77 85.28 12.85
N LEU A 14 49.43 85.59 14.10
CA LEU A 14 49.70 84.76 15.28
C LEU A 14 48.56 83.78 15.66
N VAL A 15 47.36 83.94 15.07
CA VAL A 15 46.23 83.02 15.28
C VAL A 15 46.26 81.80 14.33
N LEU A 16 47.13 81.81 13.31
CA LEU A 16 47.28 80.72 12.33
C LEU A 16 48.24 79.59 12.76
N ILE A 17 48.68 79.55 14.02
CA ILE A 17 49.68 78.56 14.49
C ILE A 17 49.15 77.62 15.61
N LEU A 18 47.86 77.66 15.97
CA LEU A 18 47.30 76.78 17.03
C LEU A 18 46.07 75.95 16.65
N SER A 19 45.78 75.77 15.37
CA SER A 19 44.83 74.74 14.90
C SER A 19 45.57 73.51 14.36
N GLY A 20 46.59 73.07 15.10
CA GLY A 20 47.20 71.76 14.91
C GLY A 20 46.22 70.67 15.32
N CYS A 21 45.98 69.75 14.39
CA CYS A 21 45.45 68.39 14.59
C CYS A 21 45.44 67.90 16.05
N THR A 22 44.27 67.87 16.69
CA THR A 22 44.07 67.02 17.86
C THR A 22 43.80 65.60 17.35
N VAL A 23 44.86 64.89 16.99
CA VAL A 23 44.79 63.42 16.91
C VAL A 23 44.76 62.94 18.36
N LEU A 24 43.64 62.33 18.77
CA LEU A 24 43.55 61.65 20.06
C LEU A 24 44.70 60.64 20.17
N PRO A 25 45.52 60.66 21.23
CA PRO A 25 46.58 59.68 21.40
C PRO A 25 45.98 58.28 21.61
N ALA A 26 46.76 57.24 21.29
CA ALA A 26 46.39 55.86 21.58
C ALA A 26 46.08 55.70 23.07
N SER A 27 45.07 54.89 23.40
CA SER A 27 44.74 54.58 24.79
C SER A 27 45.86 53.73 25.39
N GLU A 28 46.51 54.22 26.45
CA GLU A 28 47.62 53.53 27.14
C GLU A 28 47.21 52.17 27.73
N GLU A 29 45.91 51.91 27.95
CA GLU A 29 45.45 50.63 28.51
C GLU A 29 45.26 49.51 27.48
N THR A 30 45.23 49.80 26.18
CA THR A 30 45.02 48.77 25.15
C THR A 30 46.11 48.73 24.08
N GLY A 31 46.94 49.77 23.96
CA GLY A 31 48.02 49.82 22.96
C GLY A 31 47.53 49.94 21.51
N VAL A 32 46.24 50.21 21.31
CA VAL A 32 45.58 50.30 20.00
C VAL A 32 45.25 51.76 19.69
N GLY A 33 45.60 52.24 18.50
CA GLY A 33 45.32 53.62 18.09
C GLY A 33 43.81 53.87 17.89
N PRO A 34 43.30 55.12 17.97
CA PRO A 34 41.87 55.39 17.82
C PRO A 34 41.26 54.89 16.50
N LYS A 35 42.07 54.83 15.43
CA LYS A 35 41.67 54.29 14.13
C LYS A 35 41.52 52.76 14.16
N GLU A 36 42.48 52.06 14.75
CA GLU A 36 42.44 50.61 14.92
C GLU A 36 41.32 50.20 15.90
N TYR A 37 41.02 51.01 16.92
CA TYR A 37 39.88 50.78 17.82
C TYR A 37 38.53 50.93 17.09
N ALA A 38 38.41 51.88 16.17
CA ALA A 38 37.23 52.02 15.32
C ALA A 38 37.09 50.82 14.37
N GLU A 39 38.19 50.34 13.78
CA GLU A 39 38.20 49.15 12.92
C GLU A 39 37.84 47.87 13.71
N MET A 40 38.34 47.69 14.93
CA MET A 40 37.96 46.57 15.81
C MET A 40 36.49 46.62 16.22
N ARG A 41 35.96 47.80 16.57
CA ARG A 41 34.53 47.97 16.91
C ARG A 41 33.63 47.66 15.71
N GLU A 42 34.01 48.09 14.51
CA GLU A 42 33.27 47.75 13.29
C GLU A 42 33.38 46.26 12.96
N ALA A 43 34.55 45.63 13.14
CA ALA A 43 34.71 44.18 12.95
C ALA A 43 33.88 43.35 13.95
N GLU A 44 33.82 43.77 15.22
CA GLU A 44 32.99 43.12 16.25
C GLU A 44 31.50 43.30 15.97
N LYS A 45 31.10 44.50 15.50
CA LYS A 45 29.74 44.78 15.05
C LYS A 45 29.35 43.92 13.83
N LEU A 46 30.22 43.83 12.83
CA LEU A 46 30.03 42.97 11.66
C LEU A 46 29.96 41.49 12.03
N LYS A 47 30.77 41.03 12.99
CA LYS A 47 30.72 39.66 13.49
C LYS A 47 29.38 39.36 14.17
N LYS A 48 28.93 40.26 15.05
CA LYS A 48 27.64 40.13 15.74
C LYS A 48 26.45 40.20 14.77
N GLU A 49 26.54 41.03 13.74
CA GLU A 49 25.55 41.10 12.66
C GLU A 49 25.52 39.81 11.85
N ASN A 50 26.68 39.27 11.46
CA ASN A 50 26.77 37.99 10.76
C ASN A 50 26.26 36.81 11.59
N GLU A 51 26.56 36.78 12.90
CA GLU A 51 26.00 35.76 13.81
C GLU A 51 24.47 35.91 13.92
N GLY A 52 23.95 37.13 14.06
CA GLY A 52 22.50 37.38 14.08
C GLY A 52 21.81 37.03 12.76
N LEU A 53 22.45 37.31 11.62
CA LEU A 53 21.97 36.92 10.29
C LEU A 53 21.97 35.40 10.13
N LYS A 54 23.01 34.71 10.62
CA LYS A 54 23.08 33.25 10.59
C LYS A 54 21.93 32.63 11.38
N THR A 55 21.67 33.09 12.60
CA THR A 55 20.52 32.64 13.40
C THR A 55 19.20 32.91 12.69
N THR A 56 19.04 34.12 12.12
CA THR A 56 17.82 34.47 11.36
C THR A 56 17.62 33.55 10.14
N ILE A 57 18.69 33.19 9.43
CA ILE A 57 18.65 32.25 8.30
C ILE A 57 18.25 30.85 8.78
N GLU A 58 18.79 30.38 9.91
CA GLU A 58 18.45 29.08 10.49
C GLU A 58 16.96 29.03 10.93
N ASP A 59 16.47 30.08 11.56
CA ASP A 59 15.06 30.22 11.97
C ASP A 59 14.13 30.25 10.74
N LEU A 60 14.46 31.08 9.74
CA LEU A 60 13.68 31.16 8.49
C LEU A 60 13.67 29.82 7.73
N ASN A 61 14.78 29.10 7.70
CA ASN A 61 14.84 27.77 7.08
C ASN A 61 13.94 26.76 7.82
N THR A 62 13.91 26.82 9.15
CA THR A 62 13.07 25.95 9.97
C THR A 62 11.58 26.24 9.76
N GLU A 63 11.21 27.53 9.70
CA GLU A 63 9.84 27.94 9.35
C GLU A 63 9.44 27.51 7.95
N LEU A 64 10.35 27.65 6.97
CA LEU A 64 10.12 27.25 5.59
C LEU A 64 9.87 25.74 5.46
N GLU A 65 10.64 24.90 6.16
CA GLU A 65 10.42 23.45 6.19
C GLU A 65 9.09 23.07 6.87
N LYS A 66 8.70 23.80 7.92
CA LYS A 66 7.40 23.62 8.57
C LYS A 66 6.26 23.96 7.61
N ILE A 67 6.34 25.12 6.94
CA ILE A 67 5.34 25.56 5.96
C ILE A 67 5.24 24.58 4.80
N LYS A 68 6.36 24.05 4.28
CA LYS A 68 6.35 23.00 3.25
C LYS A 68 5.61 21.74 3.71
N LYS A 69 5.89 21.26 4.93
CA LYS A 69 5.21 20.08 5.49
C LYS A 69 3.71 20.33 5.66
N ASP A 70 3.33 21.50 6.15
CA ASP A 70 1.93 21.87 6.33
C ASP A 70 1.20 22.04 4.99
N TYR A 71 1.86 22.63 3.99
CA TYR A 71 1.35 22.73 2.63
C TYR A 71 1.16 21.35 1.98
N LEU A 72 2.12 20.43 2.12
CA LEU A 72 1.99 19.06 1.62
C LEU A 72 0.84 18.30 2.29
N LYS A 73 0.67 18.47 3.61
CA LYS A 73 -0.49 17.90 4.33
C LYS A 73 -1.80 18.50 3.83
N LEU A 74 -1.87 19.82 3.65
CA LEU A 74 -3.06 20.50 3.17
C LEU A 74 -3.42 20.09 1.74
N SER A 75 -2.43 19.97 0.85
CA SER A 75 -2.60 19.47 -0.52
C SER A 75 -3.17 18.05 -0.51
N LYS A 76 -2.55 17.13 0.24
CA LYS A 76 -3.07 15.74 0.37
C LYS A 76 -4.50 15.71 0.92
N ASN A 77 -4.82 16.57 1.88
CA ASN A 77 -6.17 16.68 2.43
C ASN A 77 -7.17 17.25 1.41
N LYS A 78 -6.76 18.25 0.62
CA LYS A 78 -7.57 18.81 -0.46
C LYS A 78 -7.85 17.76 -1.54
N ASP A 79 -6.83 17.04 -2.00
CA ASP A 79 -6.99 15.99 -3.01
C ASP A 79 -7.92 14.87 -2.48
N SER A 80 -7.80 14.53 -1.20
CA SER A 80 -8.72 13.59 -0.55
C SER A 80 -10.15 14.12 -0.45
N LEU A 81 -10.35 15.42 -0.16
CA LEU A 81 -11.67 16.03 -0.10
C LEU A 81 -12.31 16.16 -1.50
N ASP A 82 -11.55 16.58 -2.51
CA ASP A 82 -12.04 16.69 -3.89
C ASP A 82 -12.43 15.30 -4.42
N SER A 83 -11.64 14.26 -4.11
CA SER A 83 -11.99 12.87 -4.41
C SER A 83 -13.28 12.41 -3.71
N LYS A 84 -13.46 12.75 -2.42
CA LYS A 84 -14.68 12.43 -1.67
C LYS A 84 -15.90 13.18 -2.19
N LEU A 85 -15.72 14.44 -2.59
CA LEU A 85 -16.80 15.27 -3.14
C LEU A 85 -17.23 14.75 -4.50
N SER A 86 -16.30 14.49 -5.41
CA SER A 86 -16.59 13.90 -6.72
C SER A 86 -17.27 12.52 -6.59
N ASP A 87 -16.84 11.70 -5.62
CA ASP A 87 -17.49 10.42 -5.32
C ASP A 87 -18.91 10.60 -4.74
N ALA A 88 -19.12 11.59 -3.86
CA ALA A 88 -20.44 11.91 -3.33
C ALA A 88 -21.40 12.45 -4.41
N GLU A 89 -20.90 13.31 -5.30
CA GLU A 89 -21.65 13.83 -6.45
C GLU A 89 -22.02 12.69 -7.42
N ALA A 90 -21.10 11.77 -7.72
CA ALA A 90 -21.38 10.60 -8.54
C ALA A 90 -22.40 9.65 -7.89
N LYS A 91 -22.34 9.44 -6.57
CA LYS A 91 -23.35 8.65 -5.83
C LYS A 91 -24.73 9.30 -5.88
N LEU A 92 -24.79 10.62 -5.76
CA LEU A 92 -26.02 11.40 -5.89
C LEU A 92 -26.59 11.28 -7.30
N ASP A 93 -25.74 11.41 -8.33
CA ASP A 93 -26.13 11.26 -9.73
C ASP A 93 -26.70 9.86 -10.02
N ILE A 94 -26.06 8.81 -9.49
CA ILE A 94 -26.57 7.42 -9.61
C ILE A 94 -27.91 7.26 -8.89
N LEU A 95 -28.06 7.81 -7.68
CA LEU A 95 -29.32 7.70 -6.92
C LEU A 95 -30.46 8.50 -7.55
N GLU A 96 -30.15 9.64 -8.17
CA GLU A 96 -31.12 10.54 -8.80
C GLU A 96 -31.51 10.08 -10.21
N ASN A 97 -30.59 9.49 -10.98
CA ASN A 97 -30.81 9.20 -12.40
C ASN A 97 -30.91 7.70 -12.76
N ASP A 98 -30.14 6.79 -12.12
CA ASP A 98 -29.95 5.42 -12.64
C ASP A 98 -30.32 4.28 -11.65
N GLY A 99 -30.33 4.54 -10.35
CA GLY A 99 -30.53 3.55 -9.29
C GLY A 99 -29.35 2.57 -9.13
N VAL A 100 -29.31 1.85 -7.99
CA VAL A 100 -28.40 0.69 -7.85
C VAL A 100 -28.89 -0.40 -8.82
N PRO A 101 -28.03 -0.96 -9.70
CA PRO A 101 -28.43 -2.02 -10.61
C PRO A 101 -29.06 -3.18 -9.83
N LYS A 102 -30.32 -3.49 -10.12
CA LYS A 102 -31.00 -4.65 -9.56
C LYS A 102 -30.72 -5.82 -10.48
N PHE A 103 -29.77 -6.67 -10.14
CA PHE A 103 -29.44 -7.88 -10.91
C PHE A 103 -30.55 -8.95 -10.77
N ILE A 104 -31.66 -8.74 -11.46
CA ILE A 104 -32.80 -9.65 -11.55
C ILE A 104 -33.21 -9.73 -13.01
N SER A 105 -33.31 -10.95 -13.55
CA SER A 105 -33.76 -11.21 -14.93
C SER A 105 -34.82 -12.30 -14.96
N GLU A 106 -35.85 -12.12 -15.77
CA GLU A 106 -36.88 -13.14 -16.06
C GLU A 106 -36.37 -14.18 -17.07
N GLU A 107 -35.46 -13.77 -17.96
CA GLU A 107 -34.77 -14.65 -18.89
C GLU A 107 -33.41 -15.04 -18.32
N THR A 108 -33.23 -16.33 -18.06
CA THR A 108 -32.11 -16.86 -17.29
C THR A 108 -31.20 -17.78 -18.10
N ASP A 109 -31.31 -17.77 -19.44
CA ASP A 109 -30.32 -18.42 -20.30
C ASP A 109 -29.03 -17.61 -20.40
N LYS A 110 -27.91 -18.29 -20.69
CA LYS A 110 -26.58 -17.67 -20.74
C LYS A 110 -26.52 -16.46 -21.66
N ASN A 111 -27.17 -16.48 -22.83
CA ASN A 111 -27.13 -15.37 -23.78
C ASN A 111 -27.92 -14.17 -23.28
N SER A 112 -29.10 -14.40 -22.70
CA SER A 112 -29.90 -13.33 -22.10
C SER A 112 -29.22 -12.72 -20.87
N ILE A 113 -28.59 -13.53 -20.01
CA ILE A 113 -27.76 -13.02 -18.88
C ILE A 113 -26.62 -12.15 -19.41
N MET A 114 -25.88 -12.62 -20.42
CA MET A 114 -24.80 -11.85 -21.04
C MET A 114 -25.30 -10.54 -21.67
N ALA A 115 -26.43 -10.58 -22.37
CA ALA A 115 -27.04 -9.38 -22.96
C ALA A 115 -27.48 -8.38 -21.88
N TYR A 116 -28.08 -8.88 -20.80
CA TYR A 116 -28.47 -8.08 -19.64
C TYR A 116 -27.26 -7.39 -18.99
N LEU A 117 -26.19 -8.13 -18.70
CA LEU A 117 -24.97 -7.58 -18.11
C LEU A 117 -24.30 -6.55 -19.03
N ASN A 118 -24.24 -6.81 -20.34
CA ASN A 118 -23.70 -5.85 -21.31
C ASN A 118 -24.52 -4.57 -21.43
N ASN A 119 -25.85 -4.66 -21.32
CA ASN A 119 -26.70 -3.47 -21.31
C ASN A 119 -26.47 -2.64 -20.04
N ASN A 120 -26.38 -3.29 -18.87
CA ASN A 120 -26.06 -2.60 -17.61
C ASN A 120 -24.65 -2.01 -17.61
N LYS A 121 -23.67 -2.71 -18.20
CA LYS A 121 -22.30 -2.19 -18.36
C LYS A 121 -22.31 -0.83 -19.07
N LYS A 122 -23.03 -0.70 -20.20
CA LYS A 122 -23.14 0.56 -20.96
C LYS A 122 -23.78 1.70 -20.16
N VAL A 123 -24.77 1.39 -19.32
CA VAL A 123 -25.39 2.40 -18.43
C VAL A 123 -24.35 2.90 -17.42
N LEU A 124 -23.51 1.99 -16.92
CA LEU A 124 -22.48 2.29 -15.94
C LEU A 124 -21.20 2.91 -16.52
N ASP A 125 -21.05 3.06 -17.85
CA ASP A 125 -19.85 3.64 -18.48
C ASP A 125 -19.52 5.07 -17.99
N LYS A 126 -20.51 5.80 -17.47
CA LYS A 126 -20.34 7.15 -16.91
C LYS A 126 -20.11 7.15 -15.39
N SER A 127 -20.18 5.99 -14.76
CA SER A 127 -20.10 5.81 -13.31
C SER A 127 -18.68 5.45 -12.87
N LEU A 128 -18.39 5.69 -11.58
CA LEU A 128 -17.22 5.12 -10.90
C LEU A 128 -17.37 3.60 -10.64
N ARG A 129 -18.55 3.05 -10.92
CA ARG A 129 -18.86 1.62 -10.85
C ARG A 129 -18.94 1.06 -12.26
N GLY A 130 -18.69 -0.23 -12.40
CA GLY A 130 -18.74 -0.91 -13.68
C GLY A 130 -18.99 -2.40 -13.51
N ILE A 131 -19.19 -3.06 -14.64
CA ILE A 131 -19.34 -4.52 -14.72
C ILE A 131 -18.30 -5.01 -15.72
N GLU A 132 -17.52 -6.00 -15.33
CA GLU A 132 -16.59 -6.68 -16.21
C GLU A 132 -16.93 -8.15 -16.24
N ILE A 133 -17.17 -8.66 -17.45
CA ILE A 133 -17.53 -10.06 -17.68
C ILE A 133 -16.24 -10.84 -17.84
N ILE A 134 -16.13 -11.97 -17.15
CA ILE A 134 -14.99 -12.88 -17.26
C ILE A 134 -15.36 -13.93 -18.29
N ASP A 135 -14.65 -13.92 -19.42
CA ASP A 135 -14.88 -14.88 -20.49
C ASP A 135 -14.57 -16.30 -20.01
N ASN A 136 -15.61 -17.09 -19.80
CA ASN A 136 -15.50 -18.52 -19.55
C ASN A 136 -16.62 -19.26 -20.31
N SER A 137 -16.20 -20.14 -21.22
CA SER A 137 -17.13 -20.91 -22.06
C SER A 137 -17.43 -22.31 -21.54
N ALA A 138 -16.64 -22.83 -20.58
CA ALA A 138 -16.67 -24.22 -20.15
C ALA A 138 -17.93 -24.58 -19.35
N TYR A 139 -18.55 -23.60 -18.68
CA TYR A 139 -19.70 -23.83 -17.82
C TYR A 139 -20.96 -23.10 -18.28
N ASP A 140 -22.12 -23.64 -17.90
CA ASP A 140 -23.44 -23.02 -18.07
C ASP A 140 -23.72 -21.96 -16.99
N LYS A 141 -22.77 -21.05 -16.85
CA LYS A 141 -22.79 -19.92 -15.91
C LYS A 141 -22.02 -18.75 -16.50
N VAL A 142 -22.34 -17.56 -16.01
CA VAL A 142 -21.66 -16.31 -16.35
C VAL A 142 -20.92 -15.81 -15.13
N LEU A 143 -19.60 -15.66 -15.23
CA LEU A 143 -18.79 -14.98 -14.24
C LEU A 143 -18.65 -13.50 -14.62
N PHE A 144 -18.78 -12.64 -13.64
CA PHE A 144 -18.50 -11.22 -13.81
C PHE A 144 -18.06 -10.64 -12.46
N TYR A 145 -17.38 -9.50 -12.51
CA TYR A 145 -17.14 -8.71 -11.31
C TYR A 145 -17.67 -7.31 -11.47
N THR A 146 -18.06 -6.73 -10.35
CA THR A 146 -18.41 -5.32 -10.28
C THR A 146 -17.19 -4.52 -9.85
N THR A 147 -16.90 -3.41 -10.52
CA THR A 147 -15.87 -2.47 -10.08
C THR A 147 -16.47 -1.43 -9.14
N GLY A 148 -15.74 -1.07 -8.08
CA GLY A 148 -16.21 -0.06 -7.11
C GLY A 148 -17.40 -0.51 -6.25
N TYR A 149 -17.55 -1.81 -6.03
CA TYR A 149 -18.47 -2.37 -5.05
C TYR A 149 -18.06 -1.94 -3.63
N GLY A 150 -19.02 -1.54 -2.79
CA GLY A 150 -18.73 -1.10 -1.42
C GLY A 150 -17.70 0.04 -1.32
N GLU A 151 -17.59 0.88 -2.35
CA GLU A 151 -16.72 2.08 -2.45
C GLU A 151 -15.22 1.83 -2.65
N SER A 152 -14.72 0.60 -2.41
CA SER A 152 -13.26 0.38 -2.30
C SER A 152 -12.74 -0.94 -2.88
N PHE A 153 -13.61 -1.87 -3.28
CA PHE A 153 -13.21 -3.17 -3.77
C PHE A 153 -14.02 -3.61 -4.98
N ASN A 154 -13.54 -4.64 -5.65
CA ASN A 154 -14.20 -5.37 -6.71
C ASN A 154 -14.73 -6.67 -6.12
N GLN A 155 -15.93 -7.08 -6.52
CA GLN A 155 -16.58 -8.30 -6.04
C GLN A 155 -16.94 -9.18 -7.23
N ILE A 156 -16.53 -10.46 -7.16
CA ILE A 156 -16.89 -11.47 -8.15
C ILE A 156 -18.27 -12.04 -7.83
N PHE A 157 -19.05 -12.21 -8.88
CA PHE A 157 -20.36 -12.83 -8.90
C PHE A 157 -20.40 -13.96 -9.92
N ILE A 158 -21.28 -14.90 -9.64
CA ILE A 158 -21.61 -16.00 -10.52
C ILE A 158 -23.10 -15.98 -10.81
N TRP A 159 -23.47 -16.10 -12.07
CA TRP A 159 -24.86 -16.21 -12.49
C TRP A 159 -25.05 -17.53 -13.20
N GLU A 160 -25.62 -18.51 -12.49
CA GLU A 160 -25.96 -19.80 -13.08
C GLU A 160 -27.17 -19.67 -13.99
N THR A 161 -27.12 -20.34 -15.14
CA THR A 161 -28.27 -20.46 -16.03
C THR A 161 -29.47 -21.05 -15.28
N GLY A 162 -30.66 -20.49 -15.48
CA GLY A 162 -31.88 -20.86 -14.77
C GLY A 162 -32.13 -20.10 -13.47
N LYS A 163 -31.15 -19.37 -12.93
CA LYS A 163 -31.32 -18.55 -11.72
C LYS A 163 -31.72 -17.12 -12.07
N GLU A 164 -32.66 -16.57 -11.32
CA GLU A 164 -33.17 -15.21 -11.54
C GLU A 164 -32.18 -14.10 -11.14
N LYS A 165 -31.22 -14.43 -10.27
CA LYS A 165 -30.24 -13.49 -9.74
C LYS A 165 -28.85 -14.13 -9.63
N PRO A 166 -27.77 -13.34 -9.72
CA PRO A 166 -26.43 -13.82 -9.45
C PRO A 166 -26.21 -14.06 -7.95
N GLU A 167 -25.27 -14.94 -7.66
CA GLU A 167 -24.76 -15.22 -6.32
C GLU A 167 -23.36 -14.59 -6.17
N LEU A 168 -23.07 -14.09 -4.98
CA LEU A 168 -21.73 -13.61 -4.65
C LEU A 168 -20.85 -14.82 -4.32
N ILE A 169 -19.60 -14.79 -4.75
CA ILE A 169 -18.64 -15.79 -4.33
C ILE A 169 -17.94 -15.29 -3.07
N ASP A 170 -18.12 -16.02 -1.97
CA ASP A 170 -17.51 -15.68 -0.69
C ASP A 170 -15.98 -15.60 -0.81
N ASN A 171 -15.40 -14.59 -0.16
CA ASN A 171 -13.96 -14.30 -0.15
C ASN A 171 -13.32 -13.97 -1.52
N ALA A 172 -14.09 -13.90 -2.61
CA ALA A 172 -13.62 -13.57 -3.95
C ALA A 172 -13.62 -12.05 -4.25
N SER A 173 -13.34 -11.23 -3.23
CA SER A 173 -13.17 -9.78 -3.38
C SER A 173 -11.69 -9.40 -3.49
N PHE A 174 -11.44 -8.30 -4.21
CA PHE A 174 -10.10 -7.76 -4.46
C PHE A 174 -10.12 -6.24 -4.58
N SER A 175 -8.96 -5.57 -4.43
CA SER A 175 -8.88 -4.12 -4.51
C SER A 175 -9.08 -3.61 -5.93
N LYS A 176 -9.29 -2.30 -6.10
CA LYS A 176 -9.34 -1.64 -7.42
C LYS A 176 -8.05 -1.82 -8.24
N LYS A 177 -6.92 -2.11 -7.60
CA LYS A 177 -5.63 -2.37 -8.25
C LYS A 177 -5.40 -3.85 -8.55
N GLY A 178 -6.19 -4.72 -7.93
CA GLY A 178 -6.12 -6.16 -8.17
C GLY A 178 -6.57 -6.51 -9.58
N ASN A 179 -6.25 -7.73 -9.98
CA ASN A 179 -6.56 -8.26 -11.30
C ASN A 179 -6.99 -9.72 -11.20
N ILE A 180 -7.57 -10.21 -12.30
CA ILE A 180 -7.96 -11.60 -12.44
C ILE A 180 -7.26 -12.13 -13.69
N SER A 181 -6.71 -13.34 -13.59
CA SER A 181 -6.18 -14.07 -14.73
C SER A 181 -6.70 -15.51 -14.73
N ALA A 182 -6.96 -16.05 -15.92
CA ALA A 182 -7.33 -17.45 -16.06
C ALA A 182 -6.08 -18.32 -15.87
N ILE A 183 -6.22 -19.37 -15.06
CA ILE A 183 -5.22 -20.45 -14.96
C ILE A 183 -5.56 -21.48 -16.03
N ASP A 184 -6.82 -21.93 -16.02
CA ASP A 184 -7.42 -22.79 -17.03
C ASP A 184 -8.93 -22.51 -17.10
N GLU A 185 -9.70 -23.47 -17.63
CA GLU A 185 -11.15 -23.36 -17.69
C GLU A 185 -11.83 -23.44 -16.31
N LYS A 186 -11.20 -24.09 -15.31
CA LYS A 186 -11.77 -24.35 -13.98
C LYS A 186 -11.31 -23.36 -12.92
N PHE A 187 -10.11 -22.82 -13.02
CA PHE A 187 -9.49 -22.01 -11.99
C PHE A 187 -9.15 -20.60 -12.48
N LEU A 188 -9.39 -19.61 -11.60
CA LEU A 188 -8.90 -18.24 -11.77
C LEU A 188 -7.91 -17.89 -10.66
N LEU A 189 -6.88 -17.15 -11.02
CA LEU A 189 -6.02 -16.45 -10.09
C LEU A 189 -6.57 -15.03 -9.87
N ILE A 190 -6.82 -14.69 -8.62
CA ILE A 190 -7.18 -13.34 -8.18
C ILE A 190 -5.95 -12.74 -7.49
N ASP A 191 -5.31 -11.77 -8.13
CA ASP A 191 -4.40 -10.85 -7.46
C ASP A 191 -5.25 -9.83 -6.70
N THR A 192 -5.18 -9.86 -5.38
CA THR A 192 -6.03 -8.99 -4.57
C THR A 192 -5.63 -7.51 -4.65
N GLY A 193 -4.45 -7.21 -5.21
CA GLY A 193 -3.87 -5.88 -5.30
C GLY A 193 -3.57 -5.22 -3.96
N ASN A 194 -3.59 -5.99 -2.87
CA ASN A 194 -3.31 -5.58 -1.50
C ASN A 194 -2.46 -6.64 -0.81
N ASN A 195 -1.53 -6.22 0.06
CA ASN A 195 -0.81 -7.10 0.99
C ASN A 195 -0.18 -8.35 0.37
N GLU A 196 0.24 -8.28 -0.91
CA GLU A 196 0.93 -9.39 -1.56
C GLU A 196 0.08 -10.68 -1.63
N GLU A 197 -1.24 -10.57 -1.47
CA GLU A 197 -2.17 -11.71 -1.37
C GLU A 197 -2.76 -12.11 -2.73
N TYR A 198 -2.75 -13.40 -2.99
CA TYR A 198 -3.33 -14.05 -4.16
C TYR A 198 -4.34 -15.11 -3.71
N LYS A 199 -5.41 -15.28 -4.48
CA LYS A 199 -6.45 -16.29 -4.22
C LYS A 199 -6.69 -17.13 -5.46
N ILE A 200 -7.06 -18.39 -5.25
CA ILE A 200 -7.47 -19.31 -6.31
C ILE A 200 -8.97 -19.53 -6.19
N LEU A 201 -9.70 -19.18 -7.25
CA LEU A 201 -11.13 -19.39 -7.37
C LEU A 201 -11.38 -20.65 -8.20
N ASP A 202 -12.06 -21.63 -7.62
CA ASP A 202 -12.65 -22.75 -8.35
C ASP A 202 -14.01 -22.32 -8.89
N ILE A 203 -14.08 -22.19 -10.21
CA ILE A 203 -15.26 -21.74 -10.93
C ILE A 203 -16.34 -22.82 -10.86
N GLU A 204 -15.98 -24.11 -10.93
CA GLU A 204 -16.93 -25.22 -10.91
C GLU A 204 -17.69 -25.24 -9.59
N ASN A 205 -16.95 -25.16 -8.49
CA ASN A 205 -17.46 -25.27 -7.12
C ASN A 205 -17.89 -23.93 -6.50
N ASN A 206 -17.80 -22.83 -7.24
CA ASN A 206 -18.24 -21.49 -6.83
C ASN A 206 -17.56 -21.01 -5.52
N LEU A 207 -16.28 -21.33 -5.30
CA LEU A 207 -15.60 -21.00 -4.05
C LEU A 207 -14.09 -20.73 -4.21
N VAL A 208 -13.55 -19.90 -3.31
CA VAL A 208 -12.11 -19.70 -3.19
C VAL A 208 -11.49 -20.91 -2.50
N VAL A 209 -10.72 -21.71 -3.23
CA VAL A 209 -10.10 -22.96 -2.74
C VAL A 209 -8.78 -22.71 -2.01
N ASN A 210 -8.14 -21.57 -2.26
CA ASN A 210 -6.80 -21.32 -1.74
C ASN A 210 -6.44 -19.83 -1.67
N THR A 211 -5.55 -19.48 -0.75
CA THR A 211 -4.99 -18.14 -0.55
C THR A 211 -3.51 -18.25 -0.22
N PHE A 212 -2.66 -17.47 -0.88
CA PHE A 212 -1.21 -17.48 -0.67
C PHE A 212 -0.61 -16.08 -0.88
N TYR A 213 0.65 -15.89 -0.47
CA TYR A 213 1.29 -14.58 -0.46
C TYR A 213 2.60 -14.58 -1.24
N SER A 214 2.86 -13.51 -1.99
CA SER A 214 4.10 -13.30 -2.74
C SER A 214 4.46 -11.83 -2.89
N VAL A 215 5.69 -11.46 -2.51
CA VAL A 215 6.21 -10.08 -2.56
C VAL A 215 6.19 -9.50 -3.97
N GLN A 216 6.43 -10.35 -4.97
CA GLN A 216 6.39 -9.98 -6.37
C GLN A 216 5.30 -10.74 -7.13
N ASN A 217 5.04 -10.31 -8.36
CA ASN A 217 4.13 -10.98 -9.28
C ASN A 217 4.46 -12.46 -9.41
N VAL A 218 3.45 -13.29 -9.24
CA VAL A 218 3.58 -14.75 -9.32
C VAL A 218 3.67 -15.19 -10.78
N PHE A 219 4.31 -16.33 -11.02
CA PHE A 219 4.40 -16.90 -12.37
C PHE A 219 3.92 -18.35 -12.36
N LEU A 220 2.81 -18.62 -13.06
CA LEU A 220 2.32 -19.98 -13.27
C LEU A 220 3.27 -20.72 -14.22
N LEU A 221 3.81 -21.85 -13.78
CA LEU A 221 4.52 -22.74 -14.68
C LEU A 221 3.54 -23.29 -15.72
N PRO A 222 3.85 -23.24 -17.03
CA PRO A 222 2.91 -23.64 -18.08
C PRO A 222 2.39 -25.06 -17.88
N ASP A 223 1.09 -25.27 -18.06
CA ASP A 223 0.40 -26.58 -17.99
C ASP A 223 0.43 -27.26 -16.59
N THR A 224 0.73 -26.52 -15.52
CA THR A 224 0.80 -27.06 -14.15
C THR A 224 -0.13 -26.32 -13.18
N SER A 225 -0.19 -26.81 -11.94
CA SER A 225 -0.80 -26.12 -10.80
C SER A 225 0.20 -25.32 -9.95
N THR A 226 1.41 -25.08 -10.47
CA THR A 226 2.53 -24.60 -9.65
C THR A 226 2.94 -23.19 -10.03
N PHE A 227 2.95 -22.30 -9.04
CA PHE A 227 3.46 -20.94 -9.16
C PHE A 227 4.90 -20.85 -8.66
N ILE A 228 5.70 -19.99 -9.30
CA ILE A 228 6.88 -19.40 -8.66
C ILE A 228 6.40 -18.21 -7.84
N ILE A 229 6.70 -18.25 -6.55
CA ILE A 229 6.38 -17.20 -5.59
C ILE A 229 7.64 -16.75 -4.86
N GLN A 230 7.59 -15.55 -4.25
CA GLN A 230 8.61 -15.11 -3.30
C GLN A 230 7.97 -14.86 -1.94
N LYS A 231 8.31 -15.70 -0.96
CA LYS A 231 7.69 -15.63 0.37
C LYS A 231 8.01 -14.32 1.08
N PRO A 232 7.01 -13.60 1.62
CA PRO A 232 7.25 -12.36 2.37
C PRO A 232 8.13 -12.54 3.61
N GLU A 233 8.03 -13.69 4.27
CA GLU A 233 8.73 -13.96 5.53
C GLU A 233 10.24 -14.20 5.33
N THR A 234 10.61 -14.91 4.26
CA THR A 234 11.99 -15.35 4.00
C THR A 234 12.65 -14.59 2.85
N ASN A 235 11.86 -13.92 2.01
CA ASN A 235 12.26 -13.39 0.70
C ASN A 235 12.87 -14.43 -0.26
N LEU A 236 12.69 -15.73 0.02
CA LEU A 236 13.18 -16.82 -0.82
C LEU A 236 12.15 -17.15 -1.90
N PHE A 237 12.65 -17.68 -3.03
CA PHE A 237 11.81 -18.14 -4.12
C PHE A 237 11.38 -19.58 -3.89
N GLU A 238 10.11 -19.86 -4.10
CA GLU A 238 9.54 -21.18 -3.89
C GLU A 238 8.61 -21.57 -5.05
N LEU A 239 8.53 -22.87 -5.27
CA LEU A 239 7.48 -23.51 -6.06
C LEU A 239 6.31 -23.82 -5.14
N TYR A 240 5.17 -23.23 -5.44
CA TYR A 240 3.91 -23.39 -4.71
C TYR A 240 2.86 -24.06 -5.58
N ASP A 241 2.47 -25.28 -5.24
CA ASP A 241 1.38 -25.99 -5.91
C ASP A 241 0.05 -25.75 -5.18
N PHE A 242 -0.89 -25.06 -5.84
CA PHE A 242 -2.16 -24.69 -5.21
C PHE A 242 -3.16 -25.84 -5.09
N ILE A 243 -2.93 -26.97 -5.77
CA ILE A 243 -3.79 -28.16 -5.69
C ILE A 243 -3.34 -29.05 -4.53
N SER A 244 -2.04 -29.35 -4.45
CA SER A 244 -1.47 -30.22 -3.41
C SER A 244 -1.03 -29.48 -2.14
N LEU A 245 -1.03 -28.14 -2.17
CA LEU A 245 -0.51 -27.25 -1.12
C LEU A 245 0.98 -27.45 -0.82
N LYS A 246 1.71 -28.09 -1.73
CA LYS A 246 3.14 -28.37 -1.57
C LYS A 246 3.97 -27.12 -1.86
N GLU A 247 4.92 -26.85 -0.97
CA GLU A 247 5.91 -25.78 -1.08
C GLU A 247 7.31 -26.37 -1.18
N GLN A 248 8.10 -25.89 -2.16
CA GLN A 248 9.50 -26.31 -2.33
C GLN A 248 10.38 -25.12 -2.67
N GLU A 249 11.43 -24.90 -1.87
CA GLU A 249 12.39 -23.83 -2.10
C GLU A 249 13.21 -24.04 -3.37
N ILE A 250 13.32 -22.98 -4.19
CA ILE A 250 14.18 -22.97 -5.37
C ILE A 250 15.62 -22.75 -4.91
N ASP A 251 16.46 -23.75 -5.18
CA ASP A 251 17.85 -23.78 -4.79
C ASP A 251 18.69 -22.99 -5.80
N LEU A 252 19.02 -21.76 -5.42
CA LEU A 252 19.88 -20.84 -6.15
C LEU A 252 21.21 -20.71 -5.40
N ASP A 253 22.33 -20.81 -6.11
CA ASP A 253 23.69 -20.89 -5.53
C ASP A 253 24.10 -19.71 -4.63
N GLN A 254 23.30 -18.63 -4.55
CA GLN A 254 23.50 -17.48 -3.66
C GLN A 254 22.16 -16.87 -3.22
N LYS A 255 21.33 -17.67 -2.54
CA LYS A 255 19.93 -17.40 -2.15
C LYS A 255 19.61 -15.96 -1.73
N SER A 256 20.39 -15.36 -0.82
CA SER A 256 20.11 -14.02 -0.27
C SER A 256 20.40 -12.85 -1.22
N ARG A 257 20.97 -13.11 -2.40
CA ARG A 257 21.34 -12.06 -3.35
C ARG A 257 20.30 -11.83 -4.42
N PHE A 258 19.47 -12.81 -4.72
CA PHE A 258 18.39 -12.69 -5.70
C PHE A 258 17.18 -12.04 -5.05
N THR A 259 16.63 -11.03 -5.73
CA THR A 259 15.52 -10.22 -5.20
C THR A 259 14.32 -10.19 -6.14
N SER A 260 14.50 -10.59 -7.40
CA SER A 260 13.43 -10.67 -8.38
C SER A 260 13.67 -11.78 -9.40
N PHE A 261 12.62 -12.14 -10.14
CA PHE A 261 12.75 -12.96 -11.33
C PHE A 261 11.90 -12.40 -12.47
N LYS A 262 12.22 -12.81 -13.70
CA LYS A 262 11.38 -12.55 -14.88
C LYS A 262 11.52 -13.68 -15.87
N ARG A 263 10.51 -13.83 -16.73
CA ARG A 263 10.62 -14.66 -17.92
C ARG A 263 11.26 -13.84 -19.05
N ASP A 264 12.19 -14.45 -19.76
CA ASP A 264 12.70 -13.90 -21.01
C ASP A 264 11.77 -14.31 -22.16
N ASP A 265 11.19 -13.34 -22.85
CA ASP A 265 10.22 -13.61 -23.92
C ASP A 265 10.84 -14.31 -25.15
N ALA A 266 12.14 -14.14 -25.37
CA ALA A 266 12.83 -14.69 -26.54
C ALA A 266 13.23 -16.16 -26.36
N SER A 267 13.78 -16.52 -25.20
CA SER A 267 14.19 -17.89 -24.88
C SER A 267 13.10 -18.70 -24.16
N GLY A 268 12.18 -18.02 -23.48
CA GLY A 268 11.23 -18.64 -22.55
C GLY A 268 11.83 -18.99 -21.19
N ASP A 269 13.13 -18.72 -20.97
CA ASP A 269 13.83 -19.06 -19.74
C ASP A 269 13.49 -18.10 -18.59
N LEU A 270 13.69 -18.56 -17.36
CA LEU A 270 13.56 -17.75 -16.17
C LEU A 270 14.90 -17.12 -15.80
N ILE A 271 14.92 -15.82 -15.59
CA ILE A 271 16.10 -15.06 -15.18
C ILE A 271 15.84 -14.51 -13.78
N PHE A 272 16.56 -15.05 -12.81
CA PHE A 272 16.63 -14.51 -11.45
C PHE A 272 17.68 -13.42 -11.41
N GLU A 273 17.33 -12.26 -10.86
CA GLU A 273 18.18 -11.07 -10.81
C GLU A 273 18.35 -10.59 -9.36
N GLY A 274 19.51 -10.01 -9.08
CA GLY A 274 19.91 -9.59 -7.75
C GLY A 274 21.07 -8.61 -7.77
N TYR A 275 21.22 -7.81 -6.71
CA TYR A 275 22.32 -6.85 -6.61
C TYR A 275 23.16 -7.11 -5.37
N TYR A 276 24.47 -6.92 -5.51
CA TYR A 276 25.43 -6.95 -4.40
C TYR A 276 26.32 -5.72 -4.48
N ASN A 277 26.46 -5.01 -3.37
CA ASN A 277 27.38 -3.89 -3.25
C ASN A 277 28.66 -4.37 -2.55
N ASP A 278 29.81 -4.04 -3.12
CA ASP A 278 31.10 -4.30 -2.45
C ASP A 278 31.38 -3.25 -1.35
N GLU A 279 32.53 -3.40 -0.68
CA GLU A 279 32.98 -2.50 0.39
C GLU A 279 33.19 -1.04 -0.08
N ASN A 280 33.28 -0.81 -1.39
CA ASN A 280 33.44 0.51 -2.01
C ASN A 280 32.11 1.04 -2.57
N GLU A 281 30.97 0.46 -2.20
CA GLU A 281 29.63 0.80 -2.67
C GLU A 281 29.41 0.61 -4.19
N VAL A 282 30.26 -0.18 -4.85
CA VAL A 282 30.06 -0.53 -6.26
C VAL A 282 29.04 -1.65 -6.35
N SER A 283 27.96 -1.43 -7.11
CA SER A 283 26.87 -2.39 -7.29
C SER A 283 27.09 -3.33 -8.47
N TYR A 284 26.98 -4.64 -8.23
CA TYR A 284 27.10 -5.70 -9.23
C TYR A 284 25.76 -6.42 -9.39
N LEU A 285 25.33 -6.60 -10.64
CA LEU A 285 24.14 -7.36 -11.00
C LEU A 285 24.48 -8.86 -11.14
N PHE A 286 23.82 -9.69 -10.35
CA PHE A 286 23.87 -11.14 -10.43
C PHE A 286 22.68 -11.65 -11.25
N LYS A 287 22.94 -12.63 -12.11
CA LYS A 287 21.90 -13.30 -12.89
C LYS A 287 22.08 -14.81 -12.83
N ALA A 288 20.99 -15.52 -12.60
CA ALA A 288 20.90 -16.96 -12.82
C ALA A 288 19.79 -17.23 -13.83
N THR A 289 20.09 -18.02 -14.85
CA THR A 289 19.12 -18.39 -15.88
C THR A 289 18.78 -19.87 -15.74
N VAL A 290 17.50 -20.17 -15.64
CA VAL A 290 16.97 -21.52 -15.44
C VAL A 290 15.93 -21.81 -16.51
N LYS A 291 16.06 -22.94 -17.21
CA LYS A 291 15.04 -23.42 -18.13
C LYS A 291 13.84 -23.94 -17.35
N ILE A 292 12.64 -23.60 -17.79
CA ILE A 292 11.39 -24.03 -17.14
C ILE A 292 11.32 -25.56 -17.05
N ASP A 293 11.65 -26.29 -18.12
CA ASP A 293 11.57 -27.76 -18.12
C ASP A 293 12.57 -28.40 -17.14
N THR A 294 13.78 -27.84 -17.04
CA THR A 294 14.77 -28.30 -16.06
C THR A 294 14.32 -28.02 -14.63
N LEU A 295 13.63 -26.90 -14.40
CA LEU A 295 13.01 -26.61 -13.10
C LEU A 295 11.91 -27.62 -12.78
N LYS A 296 11.01 -27.90 -13.73
CA LYS A 296 9.95 -28.89 -13.55
C LYS A 296 10.51 -30.28 -13.22
N GLU A 297 11.53 -30.72 -13.95
CA GLU A 297 12.19 -32.01 -13.74
C GLU A 297 12.90 -32.08 -12.39
N LYS A 298 13.69 -31.06 -12.02
CA LYS A 298 14.45 -31.06 -10.74
C LYS A 298 13.53 -31.16 -9.51
N TYR A 299 12.32 -30.62 -9.61
CA TYR A 299 11.38 -30.51 -8.50
C TYR A 299 10.18 -31.45 -8.60
N ASP A 300 10.17 -32.36 -9.58
CA ASP A 300 9.07 -33.29 -9.83
C ASP A 300 7.71 -32.57 -9.95
N VAL A 301 7.68 -31.45 -10.67
CA VAL A 301 6.46 -30.65 -10.86
C VAL A 301 5.49 -31.39 -11.76
N LEU A 302 4.28 -31.62 -11.23
CA LEU A 302 3.21 -32.32 -11.94
C LEU A 302 2.45 -31.38 -12.88
N THR A 303 1.84 -31.96 -13.92
CA THR A 303 0.84 -31.23 -14.73
C THR A 303 -0.43 -31.00 -13.94
N LEU A 304 -1.23 -30.00 -14.33
CA LEU A 304 -2.48 -29.68 -13.64
C LEU A 304 -3.43 -30.89 -13.54
N ASN A 305 -3.59 -31.63 -14.64
CA ASN A 305 -4.44 -32.84 -14.69
C ASN A 305 -3.94 -33.93 -13.74
N GLN A 306 -2.62 -34.17 -13.69
CA GLN A 306 -2.04 -35.16 -12.78
C GLN A 306 -2.25 -34.76 -11.31
N SER A 307 -2.10 -33.47 -10.98
CA SER A 307 -2.35 -32.98 -9.62
C SER A 307 -3.82 -33.14 -9.22
N LEU A 308 -4.77 -32.94 -10.14
CA LEU A 308 -6.20 -33.14 -9.91
C LEU A 308 -6.55 -34.62 -9.68
N GLU A 309 -6.04 -35.53 -10.53
CA GLU A 309 -6.27 -36.98 -10.40
C GLU A 309 -5.78 -37.50 -9.04
N LEU A 310 -4.58 -37.09 -8.61
CA LEU A 310 -4.02 -37.51 -7.31
C LEU A 310 -4.80 -36.96 -6.12
N LYS A 311 -5.42 -35.79 -6.27
CA LYS A 311 -6.25 -35.20 -5.22
C LYS A 311 -7.54 -35.99 -5.05
N ASP A 312 -8.17 -36.36 -6.17
CA ASP A 312 -9.43 -37.11 -6.17
C ASP A 312 -9.24 -38.54 -5.62
N ASP A 313 -8.14 -39.21 -5.97
CA ASP A 313 -7.79 -40.55 -5.47
C ASP A 313 -7.43 -40.57 -3.96
N GLY A 314 -7.04 -39.42 -3.37
CA GLY A 314 -6.71 -39.29 -1.95
C GLY A 314 -7.91 -39.04 -1.03
N THR A 315 -9.10 -38.79 -1.58
CA THR A 315 -10.26 -38.28 -0.83
C THR A 315 -11.03 -39.35 -0.05
N GLU A 316 -10.83 -40.66 -0.31
CA GLU A 316 -11.54 -41.73 0.44
C GLU A 316 -11.02 -41.94 1.88
N GLU A 317 -9.82 -41.44 2.25
CA GLU A 317 -9.25 -41.64 3.59
C GLU A 317 -9.29 -40.41 4.52
N GLN A 318 -9.63 -39.21 4.03
CA GLN A 318 -9.58 -37.98 4.85
C GLN A 318 -10.94 -37.48 5.39
N GLU A 319 -12.09 -37.95 4.87
CA GLU A 319 -13.41 -37.57 5.41
C GLU A 319 -13.71 -38.16 6.81
N LYS A 320 -12.88 -39.09 7.33
CA LYS A 320 -13.05 -39.68 8.66
C LYS A 320 -12.37 -38.94 9.81
N SER A 321 -11.46 -38.00 9.55
CA SER A 321 -10.69 -37.35 10.64
C SER A 321 -11.14 -35.92 10.97
N MET A 322 -12.22 -35.42 10.37
CA MET A 322 -12.64 -34.02 10.52
C MET A 322 -14.03 -33.83 11.15
N VAL A 323 -14.57 -34.87 11.81
CA VAL A 323 -15.85 -34.80 12.56
C VAL A 323 -15.65 -34.91 14.08
N GLU A 324 -14.45 -35.25 14.59
CA GLU A 324 -14.22 -35.46 16.02
C GLU A 324 -13.22 -34.46 16.61
N SER A 325 -13.60 -33.17 16.60
CA SER A 325 -13.01 -32.17 17.50
C SER A 325 -14.01 -31.05 17.78
N LYS A 326 -15.07 -31.37 18.52
CA LYS A 326 -15.79 -30.37 19.33
C LYS A 326 -15.05 -30.23 20.66
N PRO A 327 -14.75 -29.03 21.15
CA PRO A 327 -14.21 -28.87 22.49
C PRO A 327 -15.30 -29.21 23.52
N GLU A 328 -14.98 -30.12 24.43
CA GLU A 328 -15.72 -30.31 25.68
C GLU A 328 -15.57 -29.04 26.53
N GLU A 329 -16.68 -28.41 26.89
CA GLU A 329 -16.72 -27.43 27.98
C GLU A 329 -16.45 -28.16 29.31
N GLU A 330 -15.28 -27.92 29.90
CA GLU A 330 -15.02 -28.27 31.29
C GLU A 330 -15.88 -27.38 32.21
N VAL A 331 -16.96 -27.98 32.71
CA VAL A 331 -17.67 -27.53 33.91
C VAL A 331 -16.75 -27.78 35.11
N ASN A 332 -16.15 -26.71 35.64
CA ASN A 332 -15.45 -26.75 36.92
C ASN A 332 -16.42 -26.29 38.02
N ASP A 333 -16.89 -27.25 38.82
CA ASP A 333 -17.72 -27.03 40.00
C ASP A 333 -16.91 -27.45 41.24
N GLY A 334 -16.75 -26.55 42.21
CA GLY A 334 -15.85 -26.77 43.34
C GLY A 334 -15.79 -25.68 44.42
N ALA A 335 -16.96 -25.33 44.97
CA ALA A 335 -17.27 -24.93 46.36
C ALA A 335 -16.22 -24.25 47.27
N SER A 336 -16.60 -23.10 47.87
CA SER A 336 -16.89 -23.02 49.33
C SER A 336 -17.55 -21.69 49.74
N THR A 337 -18.77 -21.83 50.27
CA THR A 337 -19.44 -21.08 51.37
C THR A 337 -18.86 -19.75 51.87
N ASP A 338 -19.73 -18.73 51.95
CA ASP A 338 -19.98 -18.04 53.22
C ASP A 338 -21.37 -17.36 53.25
N GLU A 339 -21.85 -17.19 54.48
CA GLU A 339 -23.23 -17.10 54.95
C GLU A 339 -23.93 -15.72 54.84
N ASN A 340 -25.27 -15.76 54.93
CA ASN A 340 -26.22 -14.75 55.45
C ASN A 340 -26.32 -13.40 54.68
N SER A 341 -27.48 -12.78 54.46
CA SER A 341 -28.69 -12.69 55.28
C SER A 341 -29.92 -12.25 54.45
N GLU A 342 -31.09 -12.49 55.04
CA GLU A 342 -32.29 -11.62 55.02
C GLU A 342 -33.23 -11.58 53.80
N THR A 343 -34.25 -12.44 53.92
CA THR A 343 -35.68 -12.11 54.01
C THR A 343 -36.35 -11.25 52.93
N GLY A 344 -37.36 -11.83 52.27
CA GLY A 344 -38.48 -11.11 51.68
C GLY A 344 -39.49 -12.03 50.99
N LYS A 345 -40.56 -12.39 51.72
CA LYS A 345 -41.84 -12.92 51.19
C LYS A 345 -42.41 -11.94 50.13
N ALA A 346 -43.29 -12.26 49.17
CA ALA A 346 -44.40 -13.20 49.16
C ALA A 346 -44.97 -13.33 47.71
N GLU A 347 -45.69 -14.43 47.51
CA GLU A 347 -46.98 -14.57 46.78
C GLU A 347 -47.07 -14.43 45.25
N GLU A 348 -47.43 -15.57 44.66
CA GLU A 348 -48.28 -15.74 43.48
C GLU A 348 -49.57 -14.90 43.56
N THR A 349 -50.02 -14.37 42.43
CA THR A 349 -51.39 -14.62 41.96
C THR A 349 -51.58 -14.25 40.49
N GLU A 350 -52.11 -15.21 39.73
CA GLU A 350 -52.79 -15.00 38.45
C GLU A 350 -54.03 -14.10 38.64
N GLY A 351 -54.47 -13.43 37.57
CA GLY A 351 -55.89 -13.13 37.39
C GLY A 351 -56.24 -11.72 36.88
N ASN A 352 -56.35 -11.62 35.55
CA ASN A 352 -57.50 -11.11 34.79
C ASN A 352 -58.17 -9.73 35.06
N LEU A 353 -58.56 -9.13 33.92
CA LEU A 353 -59.66 -8.16 33.69
C LEU A 353 -59.41 -6.67 34.04
N GLN A 354 -59.06 -5.88 33.02
CA GLN A 354 -60.01 -5.00 32.32
C GLN A 354 -59.44 -4.45 31.01
#